data_AF-A0A6P3WBX2-F1
#
_entry.id   AF-A0A6P3WBX2-F1
#
_cell.length_a   1.000
_cell.length_b   1.000
_cell.length_c   1.000
_cell.angle_alpha   90.00
_cell.angle_beta   90.00
_cell.angle_gamma   90.00
#
_symmetry.space_group_name_H-M   'P 1'
#
loop_
_entity.id
_entity.type
_entity.pdbx_description
1 polymer ?
#
loop_
_entity_poly.entity_id
_entity_poly.type
_entity_poly.pdbx_seq_one_letter_code
_entity_poly.pdbx_strand_id
1 'polypeptide(L)'
;MLQHALLSVGSKAWRALSCPKSELRLDLTLGCGQTFRWRETGDGHWTGVMRGRVWTLTQTEDTLWYYVYTNQDNHGSAGSVWNMGLGPEPVEPDKSLKGVGHVKQEPEEDGLKLTSAHNSVEEELLTDYFQLNVQLGNLYKDWGHRDDHFRQIASIFTGVRMLKQDPVECLFSFICSSNNHISRIQGMVERLCFTLGPRLVTIQDTHYHDFPTLQALADSGVEACLRELSFGYRARFLQQSARLILDTHSPDWLQQLRSAPYEEARDALRTLPGVGLKVADCVCLMCLDKLGAVPVDTHVWQIAKRDYGCSSGNGQKTLTDKVHREIGDFFRQLWGPYAGWAHSVLFCADLKKFQNLKEQVDVKKEWIKSEGDQEGKSSSKKKKNITKVESAKKMKLEKPRGRNRTVKEEGE
;
A
#
# COMPACT_ATOMS: atom_id res chain seq x y z
N MET A 1 6.54 -26.43 7.21
CA MET A 1 6.38 -25.01 7.63
C MET A 1 6.64 -24.14 6.41
N LEU A 2 5.71 -23.25 6.07
CA LEU A 2 5.89 -22.36 4.91
C LEU A 2 6.99 -21.34 5.20
N GLN A 3 7.80 -21.00 4.20
CA GLN A 3 8.79 -19.92 4.28
C GLN A 3 8.34 -18.73 3.43
N HIS A 4 8.85 -17.53 3.69
CA HIS A 4 8.65 -16.41 2.78
C HIS A 4 9.17 -16.77 1.38
N ALA A 5 8.41 -16.43 0.35
CA ALA A 5 8.81 -16.63 -1.04
C ALA A 5 9.88 -15.60 -1.38
N LEU A 6 10.99 -16.09 -1.93
CA LEU A 6 12.04 -15.28 -2.53
C LEU A 6 12.18 -15.73 -3.98
N LEU A 7 12.28 -14.78 -4.91
CA LEU A 7 12.34 -15.08 -6.35
C LEU A 7 13.59 -15.90 -6.72
N SER A 8 14.68 -15.77 -5.96
CA SER A 8 15.92 -16.54 -6.14
C SER A 8 15.85 -17.97 -5.63
N VAL A 9 14.84 -18.34 -4.83
CA VAL A 9 14.72 -19.67 -4.22
C VAL A 9 13.78 -20.51 -5.09
N GLY A 10 14.36 -21.35 -5.94
CA GLY A 10 13.63 -22.25 -6.84
C GLY A 10 12.69 -23.22 -6.11
N SER A 11 11.61 -23.62 -6.81
CA SER A 11 10.47 -24.50 -6.44
C SER A 11 9.12 -23.82 -6.15
N LYS A 12 9.06 -22.49 -5.99
CA LYS A 12 7.78 -21.77 -5.88
C LYS A 12 7.34 -21.25 -7.25
N ALA A 13 6.10 -21.57 -7.66
CA ALA A 13 5.52 -21.07 -8.89
C ALA A 13 5.18 -19.57 -8.75
N TRP A 14 6.18 -18.72 -8.97
CA TRP A 14 5.98 -17.28 -9.16
C TRP A 14 5.23 -17.03 -10.46
N ARG A 15 4.34 -16.05 -10.43
CA ARG A 15 3.66 -15.51 -11.61
C ARG A 15 4.11 -14.08 -11.84
N ALA A 16 3.90 -13.58 -13.05
CA ALA A 16 4.42 -12.30 -13.50
C ALA A 16 3.32 -11.50 -14.20
N LEU A 17 3.36 -10.19 -14.00
CA LEU A 17 2.51 -9.21 -14.68
C LEU A 17 3.41 -8.09 -15.20
N SER A 18 3.26 -7.72 -16.48
CA SER A 18 4.03 -6.61 -17.06
C SER A 18 3.63 -5.30 -16.39
N CYS A 19 4.56 -4.72 -15.65
CA CYS A 19 4.33 -3.51 -14.86
C CYS A 19 5.67 -2.81 -14.64
N PRO A 20 5.99 -1.76 -15.40
CA PRO A 20 7.24 -1.04 -15.23
C PRO A 20 7.27 -0.22 -13.94
N LYS A 21 8.47 0.02 -13.41
CA LYS A 21 8.67 0.86 -12.22
C LYS A 21 8.16 2.29 -12.37
N SER A 22 8.02 2.78 -13.60
CA SER A 22 7.36 4.06 -13.87
C SER A 22 5.87 4.04 -13.50
N GLU A 23 5.24 2.87 -13.60
CA GLU A 23 3.85 2.62 -13.28
C GLU A 23 3.68 2.16 -11.82
N LEU A 24 4.56 1.34 -11.26
CA LEU A 24 4.44 0.89 -9.87
C LEU A 24 5.82 0.74 -9.21
N ARG A 25 6.00 1.40 -8.06
CA ARG A 25 7.11 1.18 -7.14
C ARG A 25 6.56 0.62 -5.83
N LEU A 26 6.73 -0.69 -5.61
CA LEU A 26 6.25 -1.38 -4.40
C LEU A 26 6.75 -0.72 -3.10
N ASP A 27 8.03 -0.35 -3.05
CA ASP A 27 8.67 0.24 -1.87
C ASP A 27 8.06 1.58 -1.47
N LEU A 28 7.76 2.42 -2.47
CA LEU A 28 7.15 3.73 -2.26
C LEU A 28 5.64 3.60 -2.01
N THR A 29 4.95 2.72 -2.73
CA THR A 29 3.50 2.56 -2.66
C THR A 29 3.05 1.86 -1.38
N LEU A 30 3.64 0.71 -1.05
CA LEU A 30 3.29 -0.07 0.14
C LEU A 30 3.91 0.49 1.43
N GLY A 31 4.98 1.29 1.30
CA GLY A 31 5.72 1.85 2.43
C GLY A 31 5.32 3.26 2.85
N CYS A 32 4.40 3.94 2.14
CA CYS A 32 4.06 5.34 2.40
C CYS A 32 2.85 5.57 3.31
N GLY A 33 2.27 4.51 3.91
CA GLY A 33 1.16 4.65 4.85
C GLY A 33 -0.23 4.78 4.22
N GLN A 34 -0.38 4.42 2.93
CA GLN A 34 -1.69 4.15 2.33
C GLN A 34 -2.32 2.88 2.91
N THR A 35 -1.50 1.86 3.11
CA THR A 35 -1.87 0.57 3.69
C THR A 35 -0.92 0.24 4.85
N PHE A 36 -1.37 -0.64 5.74
CA PHE A 36 -0.62 -1.10 6.91
C PHE A 36 -0.48 -2.62 6.95
N ARG A 37 -0.76 -3.30 5.84
CA ARG A 37 -0.88 -4.77 5.75
C ARG A 37 0.28 -5.45 5.04
N TRP A 38 1.30 -4.69 4.65
CA TRP A 38 2.46 -5.16 3.91
C TRP A 38 3.76 -4.94 4.70
N ARG A 39 4.65 -5.93 4.66
CA ARG A 39 6.00 -5.87 5.22
C ARG A 39 7.02 -6.30 4.21
N GLU A 40 8.15 -5.62 4.21
CA GLU A 40 9.33 -6.10 3.50
C GLU A 40 9.92 -7.29 4.28
N THR A 41 9.75 -8.50 3.75
CA THR A 41 10.16 -9.77 4.38
C THR A 41 11.44 -10.33 3.77
N GLY A 42 11.98 -9.66 2.76
CA GLY A 42 13.26 -9.89 2.10
C GLY A 42 13.60 -8.68 1.24
N ASP A 43 14.82 -8.59 0.71
CA ASP A 43 15.27 -7.45 -0.11
C ASP A 43 14.34 -7.23 -1.31
N GLY A 44 13.56 -6.15 -1.31
CA GLY A 44 12.55 -5.86 -2.33
C GLY A 44 11.33 -6.80 -2.34
N HIS A 45 11.19 -7.70 -1.37
CA HIS A 45 10.08 -8.67 -1.27
C HIS A 45 9.08 -8.24 -0.21
N TRP A 46 7.85 -7.98 -0.63
CA TRP A 46 6.78 -7.48 0.21
C TRP A 46 5.73 -8.57 0.44
N THR A 47 5.58 -9.02 1.68
CA THR A 47 4.53 -9.98 2.06
C THR A 47 3.40 -9.27 2.79
N GLY A 48 2.16 -9.56 2.42
CA GLY A 48 0.99 -8.94 3.00
C GLY A 48 -0.30 -9.70 2.73
N VAL A 49 -1.39 -9.21 3.31
CA VAL A 49 -2.73 -9.77 3.13
C VAL A 49 -3.55 -8.83 2.26
N MET A 50 -4.18 -9.38 1.24
CA MET A 50 -5.03 -8.65 0.32
C MET A 50 -6.14 -9.59 -0.17
N ARG A 51 -7.39 -9.15 -0.06
CA ARG A 51 -8.58 -9.88 -0.58
C ARG A 51 -8.66 -11.32 -0.06
N GLY A 52 -8.49 -11.51 1.25
CA GLY A 52 -8.56 -12.81 1.91
C GLY A 52 -7.43 -13.79 1.57
N ARG A 53 -6.34 -13.30 0.97
CA ARG A 53 -5.20 -14.11 0.54
C ARG A 53 -3.90 -13.49 1.04
N VAL A 54 -2.90 -14.35 1.26
CA VAL A 54 -1.54 -13.91 1.57
C VAL A 54 -0.71 -13.92 0.30
N TRP A 55 -0.01 -12.82 0.08
CA TRP A 55 0.77 -12.57 -1.13
C TRP A 55 2.20 -12.26 -0.75
N THR A 56 3.14 -12.64 -1.62
CA THR A 56 4.46 -12.02 -1.68
C THR A 56 4.63 -11.38 -3.04
N LEU A 57 5.00 -10.10 -3.06
CA LEU A 57 5.24 -9.30 -4.26
C LEU A 57 6.72 -8.91 -4.31
N THR A 58 7.30 -8.92 -5.51
CA THR A 58 8.61 -8.32 -5.79
C THR A 58 8.59 -7.78 -7.22
N GLN A 59 9.56 -6.95 -7.60
CA GLN A 59 9.54 -6.31 -8.91
C GLN A 59 10.94 -6.22 -9.52
N THR A 60 10.99 -6.36 -10.83
CA THR A 60 12.14 -5.97 -11.67
C THR A 60 11.87 -4.59 -12.29
N GLU A 61 12.59 -4.18 -13.34
CA GLU A 61 12.36 -2.86 -13.97
C GLU A 61 11.02 -2.77 -14.72
N ASP A 62 10.58 -3.86 -15.35
CA ASP A 62 9.41 -3.92 -16.25
C ASP A 62 8.33 -4.92 -15.81
N THR A 63 8.58 -5.70 -14.75
CA THR A 63 7.74 -6.83 -14.36
C THR A 63 7.49 -6.86 -12.85
N LEU A 64 6.21 -6.95 -12.47
CA LEU A 64 5.74 -7.29 -11.13
C LEU A 64 5.62 -8.81 -11.00
N TRP A 65 6.34 -9.38 -10.03
CA TRP A 65 6.31 -10.80 -9.70
C TRP A 65 5.47 -11.01 -8.45
N TYR A 66 4.64 -12.04 -8.45
CA TYR A 66 3.80 -12.36 -7.31
C TYR A 66 3.73 -13.87 -7.02
N TYR A 67 3.56 -14.18 -5.75
CA TYR A 67 3.31 -15.51 -5.23
C TYR A 67 2.14 -15.45 -4.24
N VAL A 68 1.21 -16.40 -4.34
CA VAL A 68 0.04 -16.49 -3.45
C VAL A 68 0.14 -17.77 -2.62
N TYR A 69 0.04 -17.63 -1.30
CA TYR A 69 0.02 -18.79 -0.42
C TYR A 69 -1.39 -19.39 -0.42
N THR A 70 -1.48 -20.67 -0.80
CA THR A 70 -2.70 -21.45 -0.64
C THR A 70 -2.65 -22.16 0.72
N ASN A 71 -3.77 -22.13 1.45
CA ASN A 71 -3.87 -22.84 2.71
C ASN A 71 -4.08 -24.34 2.42
N GLN A 72 -3.16 -25.21 2.85
CA GLN A 72 -3.35 -26.67 2.75
C GLN A 72 -4.35 -27.20 3.79
N ASP A 73 -4.68 -26.40 4.82
CA ASP A 73 -5.49 -26.85 5.96
C ASP A 73 -7.00 -26.54 5.80
N ASN A 74 -7.45 -25.99 4.67
CA ASN A 74 -8.85 -25.59 4.49
C ASN A 74 -9.68 -26.65 3.74
N HIS A 75 -9.78 -27.84 4.32
CA HIS A 75 -10.87 -28.75 3.99
C HIS A 75 -12.16 -28.22 4.64
N GLY A 76 -12.92 -27.42 3.87
CA GLY A 76 -14.32 -27.11 4.21
C GLY A 76 -14.59 -25.68 4.66
N SER A 77 -14.34 -24.70 3.80
CA SER A 77 -15.07 -23.44 3.81
C SER A 77 -14.83 -22.78 2.45
N ALA A 78 -15.81 -22.93 1.56
CA ALA A 78 -15.84 -22.22 0.29
C ALA A 78 -15.75 -20.72 0.59
N GLY A 79 -14.75 -20.07 0.01
CA GLY A 79 -14.51 -18.65 0.20
C GLY A 79 -15.77 -17.84 -0.02
N SER A 80 -15.96 -16.81 0.80
CA SER A 80 -17.03 -15.84 0.58
C SER A 80 -16.82 -15.26 -0.82
N VAL A 81 -17.72 -15.63 -1.72
CA VAL A 81 -17.73 -15.15 -3.10
C VAL A 81 -17.98 -13.65 -3.05
N TRP A 82 -16.97 -12.89 -3.47
CA TRP A 82 -17.15 -11.48 -3.80
C TRP A 82 -18.05 -11.44 -5.04
N ASN A 83 -19.29 -11.00 -4.86
CA ASN A 83 -20.20 -10.74 -5.98
C ASN A 83 -19.73 -9.44 -6.66
N MET A 84 -19.01 -9.57 -7.78
CA MET A 84 -18.90 -8.47 -8.73
C MET A 84 -20.27 -8.28 -9.37
N GLY A 85 -20.98 -7.23 -8.95
CA GLY A 85 -22.22 -6.81 -9.57
C GLY A 85 -21.98 -6.35 -11.01
N LEU A 86 -22.24 -7.23 -11.97
CA LEU A 86 -22.57 -6.86 -13.34
C LEU A 86 -24.09 -6.94 -13.48
N GLY A 87 -24.67 -5.91 -14.11
CA GLY A 87 -26.11 -5.74 -14.32
C GLY A 87 -26.74 -6.82 -15.24
N PRO A 88 -28.05 -6.73 -15.49
CA PRO A 88 -28.89 -7.90 -15.75
C PRO A 88 -28.62 -8.56 -17.11
N GLU A 89 -28.42 -9.88 -17.06
CA GLU A 89 -28.39 -10.81 -18.20
C GLU A 89 -29.75 -10.89 -18.90
N PRO A 90 -29.78 -11.07 -20.23
CA PRO A 90 -31.01 -11.26 -21.00
C PRO A 90 -31.46 -12.73 -21.07
N VAL A 91 -32.78 -12.87 -20.97
CA VAL A 91 -33.72 -13.97 -21.29
C VAL A 91 -33.17 -15.11 -22.18
N GLU A 92 -33.30 -16.36 -21.69
CA GLU A 92 -33.09 -17.61 -22.44
C GLU A 92 -34.10 -17.83 -23.58
N PRO A 93 -33.73 -18.64 -24.60
CA PRO A 93 -34.71 -19.47 -25.29
C PRO A 93 -34.43 -20.98 -25.21
N ASP A 94 -35.55 -21.68 -25.31
CA ASP A 94 -35.84 -23.10 -25.15
C ASP A 94 -35.16 -24.05 -26.16
N LYS A 95 -35.28 -25.33 -25.80
CA LYS A 95 -34.70 -26.58 -26.29
C LYS A 95 -34.86 -26.89 -27.79
N SER A 96 -33.89 -27.71 -28.22
CA SER A 96 -34.02 -28.94 -29.03
C SER A 96 -33.31 -28.93 -30.40
N LEU A 97 -32.36 -29.85 -30.60
CA LEU A 97 -32.48 -31.01 -31.52
C LEU A 97 -31.15 -31.75 -31.72
N LYS A 98 -31.30 -33.03 -32.04
CA LYS A 98 -30.31 -34.11 -32.14
C LYS A 98 -29.41 -34.00 -33.39
N GLY A 99 -28.21 -34.57 -33.34
CA GLY A 99 -27.43 -34.90 -34.53
C GLY A 99 -26.12 -35.64 -34.22
N VAL A 100 -26.03 -36.89 -34.70
CA VAL A 100 -24.93 -37.85 -34.50
C VAL A 100 -23.79 -37.59 -35.50
N GLY A 101 -22.54 -37.82 -35.08
CA GLY A 101 -21.38 -37.92 -36.00
C GLY A 101 -20.14 -38.45 -35.29
N HIS A 102 -19.69 -39.64 -35.68
CA HIS A 102 -18.65 -40.45 -35.06
C HIS A 102 -17.38 -40.40 -35.94
N VAL A 103 -16.23 -39.89 -35.48
CA VAL A 103 -14.91 -40.17 -36.12
C VAL A 103 -13.76 -40.15 -35.10
N LYS A 104 -13.17 -41.35 -34.94
CA LYS A 104 -11.79 -41.79 -34.63
C LYS A 104 -10.78 -40.84 -33.94
N GLN A 105 -10.23 -41.36 -32.84
CA GLN A 105 -8.91 -41.01 -32.28
C GLN A 105 -7.79 -41.73 -33.04
N GLU A 106 -6.62 -41.09 -33.14
CA GLU A 106 -5.28 -41.66 -32.86
C GLU A 106 -4.24 -40.50 -32.68
N PRO A 107 -3.07 -40.75 -32.05
CA PRO A 107 -2.32 -39.76 -31.23
C PRO A 107 -1.06 -39.17 -31.89
N GLU A 108 -0.31 -38.36 -31.10
CA GLU A 108 0.97 -37.66 -31.36
C GLU A 108 0.83 -36.24 -31.97
N GLU A 109 1.60 -35.20 -31.65
CA GLU A 109 2.83 -35.01 -30.87
C GLU A 109 2.94 -33.53 -30.45
N ASP A 110 3.98 -33.26 -29.65
CA ASP A 110 4.47 -32.00 -29.05
C ASP A 110 4.20 -30.68 -29.81
N GLY A 111 3.76 -29.67 -29.07
CA GLY A 111 3.47 -28.34 -29.60
C GLY A 111 2.89 -27.42 -28.54
N LEU A 112 3.75 -26.56 -27.98
CA LEU A 112 3.45 -25.47 -27.06
C LEU A 112 2.27 -24.63 -27.58
N LYS A 113 1.04 -24.98 -27.20
CA LYS A 113 -0.14 -24.14 -27.41
C LYS A 113 -0.07 -23.01 -26.41
N LEU A 114 0.43 -21.87 -26.89
CA LEU A 114 0.20 -20.57 -26.29
C LEU A 114 -1.32 -20.34 -26.24
N THR A 115 -1.95 -20.72 -25.13
CA THR A 115 -3.38 -20.50 -24.91
C THR A 115 -3.60 -19.00 -24.74
N SER A 116 -4.40 -18.43 -25.63
CA SER A 116 -4.89 -17.06 -25.57
C SER A 116 -5.62 -16.77 -24.25
N ALA A 117 -5.08 -15.80 -23.51
CA ALA A 117 -5.75 -14.82 -22.64
C ALA A 117 -7.01 -15.29 -21.88
N HIS A 118 -6.81 -15.97 -20.76
CA HIS A 118 -7.64 -15.73 -19.58
C HIS A 118 -6.70 -15.18 -18.50
N ASN A 119 -6.86 -13.90 -18.15
CA ASN A 119 -6.18 -13.33 -16.99
C ASN A 119 -6.54 -14.19 -15.78
N SER A 120 -5.56 -14.53 -14.95
CA SER A 120 -5.85 -15.31 -13.74
C SER A 120 -6.65 -14.43 -12.78
N VAL A 121 -7.52 -15.04 -11.95
CA VAL A 121 -8.25 -14.31 -10.89
C VAL A 121 -7.27 -13.49 -10.02
N GLU A 122 -6.05 -13.99 -9.81
CA GLU A 122 -5.02 -13.25 -9.09
C GLU A 122 -4.56 -11.97 -9.81
N GLU A 123 -4.42 -12.01 -11.13
CA GLU A 123 -4.04 -10.83 -11.93
C GLU A 123 -5.13 -9.77 -11.93
N GLU A 124 -6.40 -10.18 -11.97
CA GLU A 124 -7.55 -9.27 -11.85
C GLU A 124 -7.56 -8.58 -10.47
N LEU A 125 -7.34 -9.34 -9.40
CA LEU A 125 -7.26 -8.79 -8.04
C LEU A 125 -6.09 -7.80 -7.88
N LEU A 126 -4.93 -8.11 -8.45
CA LEU A 126 -3.78 -7.19 -8.44
C LEU A 126 -4.04 -5.95 -9.29
N THR A 127 -4.63 -6.14 -10.47
CA THR A 127 -4.99 -5.04 -11.39
C THR A 127 -5.99 -4.09 -10.74
N ASP A 128 -7.00 -4.60 -10.03
CA ASP A 128 -7.96 -3.80 -9.27
C ASP A 128 -7.29 -3.11 -8.06
N TYR A 129 -6.57 -3.85 -7.23
CA TYR A 129 -5.98 -3.32 -6.00
C TYR A 129 -4.95 -2.23 -6.26
N PHE A 130 -4.09 -2.45 -7.25
CA PHE A 130 -3.13 -1.43 -7.67
C PHE A 130 -3.75 -0.44 -8.67
N GLN A 131 -4.93 -0.66 -9.25
CA GLN A 131 -5.49 0.20 -10.31
C GLN A 131 -4.57 0.32 -11.53
N LEU A 132 -4.09 -0.82 -12.04
CA LEU A 132 -3.12 -0.88 -13.15
C LEU A 132 -3.72 -0.51 -14.51
N ASN A 133 -5.05 -0.44 -14.60
CA ASN A 133 -5.77 0.07 -15.77
C ASN A 133 -5.60 1.59 -15.98
N VAL A 134 -5.17 2.32 -14.93
CA VAL A 134 -4.89 3.77 -15.02
C VAL A 134 -3.43 3.97 -15.47
N GLN A 135 -3.22 4.66 -16.58
CA GLN A 135 -1.87 4.99 -17.08
C GLN A 135 -1.24 6.12 -16.25
N LEU A 136 -0.42 5.75 -15.26
CA LEU A 136 0.13 6.69 -14.28
C LEU A 136 1.12 7.66 -14.93
N GLY A 137 1.88 7.21 -15.94
CA GLY A 137 2.79 8.07 -16.70
C GLY A 137 2.09 9.27 -17.35
N ASN A 138 0.82 9.12 -17.78
CA ASN A 138 0.06 10.24 -18.34
C ASN A 138 -0.35 11.25 -17.26
N LEU A 139 -0.73 10.75 -16.07
CA LEU A 139 -1.04 11.60 -14.92
C LEU A 139 0.19 12.39 -14.45
N TYR A 140 1.36 11.72 -14.35
CA TYR A 140 2.61 12.37 -13.97
C TYR A 140 3.02 13.48 -14.94
N LYS A 141 2.82 13.26 -16.25
CA LYS A 141 3.04 14.30 -17.28
C LYS A 141 2.10 15.49 -17.07
N ASP A 142 0.78 15.26 -16.96
CA ASP A 142 -0.19 16.33 -16.76
C ASP A 142 0.09 17.15 -15.49
N TRP A 143 0.28 16.49 -14.35
CA TRP A 143 0.61 17.18 -13.10
C TRP A 143 1.93 17.94 -13.20
N GLY A 144 2.96 17.35 -13.81
CA GLY A 144 4.24 18.02 -14.01
C GLY A 144 4.20 19.19 -15.00
N HIS A 145 3.21 19.24 -15.89
CA HIS A 145 2.97 20.40 -16.76
C HIS A 145 2.28 21.54 -16.00
N ARG A 146 1.43 21.23 -15.01
CA ARG A 146 0.70 22.21 -14.20
C ARG A 146 1.49 22.72 -13.01
N ASP A 147 2.45 21.93 -12.53
CA ASP A 147 3.18 22.17 -11.29
C ASP A 147 4.67 21.82 -11.40
N ASP A 148 5.50 22.85 -11.41
CA ASP A 148 6.96 22.75 -11.47
C ASP A 148 7.55 22.03 -10.27
N HIS A 149 6.99 22.23 -9.07
CA HIS A 149 7.44 21.56 -7.86
C HIS A 149 7.16 20.07 -7.97
N PHE A 150 5.93 19.70 -8.34
CA PHE A 150 5.57 18.30 -8.57
C PHE A 150 6.50 17.65 -9.59
N ARG A 151 6.77 18.30 -10.73
CA ARG A 151 7.66 17.78 -11.76
C ARG A 151 9.06 17.45 -11.25
N GLN A 152 9.62 18.27 -10.36
CA GLN A 152 10.92 18.01 -9.76
C GLN A 152 10.88 16.77 -8.86
N ILE A 153 9.86 16.66 -8.00
CA ILE A 153 9.69 15.53 -7.08
C ILE A 153 9.42 14.22 -7.85
N ALA A 154 8.57 14.28 -8.88
CA ALA A 154 8.17 13.15 -9.71
C ALA A 154 9.35 12.47 -10.44
N SER A 155 10.44 13.20 -10.71
CA SER A 155 11.66 12.63 -11.30
C SER A 155 12.38 11.63 -10.37
N ILE A 156 12.14 11.73 -9.07
CA ILE A 156 12.74 10.88 -8.03
C ILE A 156 11.71 9.87 -7.52
N PHE A 157 10.48 10.33 -7.27
CA PHE A 157 9.36 9.57 -6.72
C PHE A 157 8.42 9.10 -7.82
N THR A 158 8.94 8.35 -8.79
CA THR A 158 8.13 7.72 -9.85
C THR A 158 7.38 6.49 -9.32
N GLY A 159 6.27 6.12 -9.97
CA GLY A 159 5.56 4.87 -9.68
C GLY A 159 4.84 4.83 -8.33
N VAL A 160 4.67 5.97 -7.65
CA VAL A 160 3.82 6.06 -6.46
C VAL A 160 2.36 6.01 -6.92
N ARG A 161 1.70 4.88 -6.64
CA ARG A 161 0.34 4.61 -7.10
C ARG A 161 -0.65 4.64 -5.94
N MET A 162 -1.92 4.94 -6.23
CA MET A 162 -3.00 4.87 -5.26
C MET A 162 -3.59 3.45 -5.20
N LEU A 163 -3.67 2.89 -4.00
CA LEU A 163 -4.32 1.60 -3.79
C LEU A 163 -5.85 1.73 -3.78
N LYS A 164 -6.55 0.69 -4.23
CA LYS A 164 -8.00 0.52 -4.12
C LYS A 164 -8.31 -0.54 -3.06
N GLN A 165 -8.34 -0.11 -1.81
CA GLN A 165 -8.46 -0.99 -0.65
C GLN A 165 -9.91 -1.45 -0.43
N ASP A 166 -10.05 -2.48 0.42
CA ASP A 166 -11.35 -2.84 0.97
C ASP A 166 -11.90 -1.72 1.89
N PRO A 167 -13.17 -1.30 1.76
CA PRO A 167 -13.72 -0.21 2.55
C PRO A 167 -13.69 -0.44 4.07
N VAL A 168 -13.94 -1.67 4.55
CA VAL A 168 -13.89 -2.00 5.98
C VAL A 168 -12.45 -1.91 6.47
N GLU A 169 -11.53 -2.63 5.82
CA GLU A 169 -10.10 -2.59 6.17
C GLU A 169 -9.56 -1.16 6.20
N CYS A 170 -9.86 -0.37 5.17
CA CYS A 170 -9.39 1.00 5.04
C CYS A 170 -9.95 1.89 6.17
N LEU A 171 -11.26 1.87 6.40
CA LEU A 171 -11.91 2.69 7.42
C LEU A 171 -11.32 2.44 8.82
N PHE A 172 -11.32 1.18 9.26
CA PHE A 172 -10.90 0.84 10.62
C PHE A 172 -9.38 0.99 10.81
N SER A 173 -8.60 0.80 9.74
CA SER A 173 -7.17 1.14 9.75
C SER A 173 -6.92 2.64 9.92
N PHE A 174 -7.68 3.51 9.23
CA PHE A 174 -7.50 4.95 9.35
C PHE A 174 -8.08 5.54 10.64
N ILE A 175 -9.09 4.91 11.27
CA ILE A 175 -9.47 5.24 12.66
C ILE A 175 -8.27 5.06 13.60
N CYS A 176 -7.47 4.00 13.41
CA CYS A 176 -6.22 3.78 14.15
C CYS A 176 -5.13 4.83 13.89
N SER A 177 -5.21 5.55 12.77
CA SER A 177 -4.19 6.52 12.31
C SER A 177 -4.26 7.89 12.99
N SER A 178 -5.43 8.26 13.54
CA SER A 178 -5.65 9.58 14.15
C SER A 178 -4.60 9.87 15.23
N ASN A 179 -3.85 10.98 15.12
CA ASN A 179 -2.76 11.35 16.05
C ASN A 179 -1.80 10.19 16.36
N ASN A 180 -1.19 9.63 15.31
CA ASN A 180 -0.35 8.44 15.39
C ASN A 180 0.74 8.46 14.29
N HIS A 181 1.66 7.49 14.30
CA HIS A 181 2.70 7.35 13.27
C HIS A 181 2.68 5.97 12.60
N ILE A 182 3.11 5.90 11.34
CA ILE A 182 2.96 4.73 10.45
C ILE A 182 3.35 3.41 11.12
N SER A 183 4.53 3.33 11.73
CA SER A 183 5.00 2.10 12.40
C SER A 183 4.08 1.62 13.54
N ARG A 184 3.57 2.54 14.37
CA ARG A 184 2.64 2.17 15.45
C ARG A 184 1.27 1.77 14.90
N ILE A 185 0.80 2.46 13.85
CA ILE A 185 -0.47 2.11 13.19
C ILE A 185 -0.37 0.70 12.61
N GLN A 186 0.73 0.36 11.93
CA GLN A 186 0.98 -0.97 11.42
C GLN A 186 0.91 -2.04 12.51
N GLY A 187 1.60 -1.83 13.64
CA GLY A 187 1.51 -2.76 14.77
C GLY A 187 0.11 -2.86 15.39
N MET A 188 -0.67 -1.76 15.40
CA MET A 188 -2.06 -1.79 15.85
C MET A 188 -2.94 -2.61 14.91
N VAL A 189 -2.88 -2.35 13.60
CA VAL A 189 -3.67 -3.07 12.60
C VAL A 189 -3.34 -4.56 12.60
N GLU A 190 -2.07 -4.93 12.79
CA GLU A 190 -1.68 -6.34 12.91
C GLU A 190 -2.28 -7.02 14.14
N ARG A 191 -2.21 -6.39 15.32
CA ARG A 191 -2.85 -6.93 16.53
C ARG A 191 -4.36 -7.02 16.36
N LEU A 192 -4.99 -6.03 15.70
CA LEU A 192 -6.42 -6.06 15.40
C LEU A 192 -6.79 -7.31 14.57
N CYS A 193 -6.04 -7.56 13.50
CA CYS A 193 -6.28 -8.71 12.62
C CYS A 193 -5.95 -10.03 13.31
N PHE A 194 -4.86 -10.10 14.08
CA PHE A 194 -4.49 -11.30 14.83
C PHE A 194 -5.57 -11.69 15.86
N THR A 195 -6.13 -10.71 16.56
CA THR A 195 -7.10 -10.94 17.63
C THR A 195 -8.50 -11.22 17.12
N LEU A 196 -8.96 -10.50 16.07
CA LEU A 196 -10.37 -10.53 15.63
C LEU A 196 -10.56 -11.05 14.20
N GLY A 197 -9.47 -11.21 13.44
CA GLY A 197 -9.50 -11.62 12.05
C GLY A 197 -9.32 -13.13 11.88
N PRO A 198 -9.95 -13.74 10.85
CA PRO A 198 -9.80 -15.16 10.59
C PRO A 198 -8.36 -15.47 10.16
N ARG A 199 -7.79 -16.54 10.71
CA ARG A 199 -6.43 -16.97 10.36
C ARG A 199 -6.40 -17.53 8.92
N LEU A 200 -5.46 -17.04 8.10
CA LEU A 200 -5.29 -17.48 6.72
C LEU A 200 -4.20 -18.54 6.59
N VAL A 201 -2.99 -18.24 7.06
CA VAL A 201 -1.82 -19.12 6.93
C VAL A 201 -0.75 -18.75 7.95
N THR A 202 0.12 -19.71 8.27
CA THR A 202 1.34 -19.46 9.06
C THR A 202 2.56 -19.59 8.16
N ILE A 203 3.37 -18.53 8.10
CA ILE A 203 4.63 -18.51 7.35
C ILE A 203 5.74 -18.28 8.37
N GLN A 204 6.64 -19.26 8.49
CA GLN A 204 7.63 -19.35 9.59
C GLN A 204 6.90 -19.25 10.94
N ASP A 205 7.28 -18.31 11.79
CA ASP A 205 6.65 -18.05 13.08
C ASP A 205 5.63 -16.89 13.02
N THR A 206 5.25 -16.45 11.81
CA THR A 206 4.30 -15.35 11.61
C THR A 206 2.93 -15.88 11.18
N HIS A 207 1.91 -15.57 11.98
CA HIS A 207 0.52 -15.85 11.65
C HIS A 207 -0.09 -14.70 10.85
N TYR A 208 -0.55 -15.02 9.64
CA TYR A 208 -1.27 -14.08 8.79
C TYR A 208 -2.77 -14.30 8.96
N HIS A 209 -3.48 -13.24 9.30
CA HIS A 209 -4.93 -13.20 9.48
C HIS A 209 -5.54 -12.24 8.47
N ASP A 210 -6.76 -12.49 8.04
CA ASP A 210 -7.54 -11.52 7.27
C ASP A 210 -8.00 -10.34 8.15
N PHE A 211 -8.57 -9.31 7.54
CA PHE A 211 -9.16 -8.23 8.30
C PHE A 211 -10.43 -8.68 9.04
N PRO A 212 -10.71 -8.20 10.26
CA PRO A 212 -11.94 -8.55 10.97
C PRO A 212 -13.21 -8.11 10.24
N THR A 213 -14.27 -8.90 10.34
CA THR A 213 -15.59 -8.50 9.82
C THR A 213 -16.23 -7.41 10.69
N LEU A 214 -17.23 -6.70 10.16
CA LEU A 214 -18.01 -5.72 10.95
C LEU A 214 -18.62 -6.36 12.19
N GLN A 215 -19.12 -7.60 12.08
CA GLN A 215 -19.69 -8.35 13.19
C GLN A 215 -18.64 -8.63 14.28
N ALA A 216 -17.44 -9.05 13.89
CA ALA A 216 -16.34 -9.28 14.83
C ALA A 216 -15.88 -7.99 15.52
N LEU A 217 -15.91 -6.85 14.83
CA LEU A 217 -15.55 -5.54 15.40
C LEU A 217 -16.63 -4.97 16.33
N ALA A 218 -17.91 -5.24 16.05
CA ALA A 218 -19.03 -4.67 16.77
C ALA A 218 -19.37 -5.40 18.09
N ASP A 219 -18.78 -6.57 18.34
CA ASP A 219 -19.03 -7.35 19.55
C ASP A 219 -18.79 -6.53 20.84
N SER A 220 -19.58 -6.78 21.87
CA SER A 220 -19.61 -5.96 23.09
C SER A 220 -18.32 -6.04 23.91
N GLY A 221 -17.55 -7.13 23.79
CA GLY A 221 -16.26 -7.29 24.47
C GLY A 221 -15.08 -6.60 23.78
N VAL A 222 -15.25 -6.18 22.52
CA VAL A 222 -14.14 -5.71 21.67
C VAL A 222 -13.50 -4.44 22.20
N GLU A 223 -14.28 -3.47 22.71
CA GLU A 223 -13.69 -2.24 23.25
C GLU A 223 -12.71 -2.57 24.41
N ALA A 224 -13.13 -3.41 25.36
CA ALA A 224 -12.30 -3.80 26.50
C ALA A 224 -11.03 -4.55 26.04
N CYS A 225 -11.20 -5.53 25.15
CA CYS A 225 -10.09 -6.28 24.55
C CYS A 225 -9.07 -5.35 23.86
N LEU A 226 -9.52 -4.40 23.03
CA LEU A 226 -8.62 -3.49 22.33
C LEU A 226 -7.93 -2.49 23.27
N ARG A 227 -8.54 -2.16 24.42
CA ARG A 227 -7.89 -1.34 25.46
C ARG A 227 -6.70 -2.09 26.08
N GLU A 228 -6.85 -3.37 26.37
CA GLU A 228 -5.75 -4.23 26.84
C GLU A 228 -4.61 -4.30 25.80
N LEU A 229 -4.95 -4.29 24.51
CA LEU A 229 -3.98 -4.24 23.40
C LEU A 229 -3.43 -2.83 23.10
N SER A 230 -3.63 -1.88 24.01
CA SER A 230 -3.09 -0.51 23.97
C SER A 230 -3.57 0.35 22.78
N PHE A 231 -4.81 0.15 22.31
CA PHE A 231 -5.45 1.02 21.31
C PHE A 231 -5.85 2.39 21.88
N GLY A 232 -5.93 2.50 23.20
CA GLY A 232 -6.31 3.73 23.91
C GLY A 232 -7.76 4.13 23.59
N TYR A 233 -8.00 5.43 23.42
CA TYR A 233 -9.34 5.96 23.12
C TYR A 233 -9.92 5.43 21.78
N ARG A 234 -9.07 4.96 20.86
CA ARG A 234 -9.49 4.44 19.55
C ARG A 234 -10.22 3.11 19.65
N ALA A 235 -10.01 2.35 20.73
CA ALA A 235 -10.74 1.10 20.98
C ALA A 235 -12.26 1.32 20.92
N ARG A 236 -12.74 2.39 21.59
CA ARG A 236 -14.13 2.81 21.55
C ARG A 236 -14.60 3.15 20.13
N PHE A 237 -13.79 3.90 19.38
CA PHE A 237 -14.14 4.33 18.03
C PHE A 237 -14.28 3.16 17.06
N LEU A 238 -13.40 2.16 17.15
CA LEU A 238 -13.47 0.96 16.33
C LEU A 238 -14.76 0.16 16.62
N GLN A 239 -15.01 -0.15 17.90
CA GLN A 239 -16.19 -0.94 18.26
C GLN A 239 -17.50 -0.20 17.96
N GLN A 240 -17.60 1.09 18.34
CA GLN A 240 -18.82 1.86 18.16
C GLN A 240 -19.11 2.20 16.70
N SER A 241 -18.08 2.43 15.87
CA SER A 241 -18.30 2.63 14.42
C SER A 241 -18.82 1.36 13.76
N ALA A 242 -18.26 0.19 14.09
CA ALA A 242 -18.74 -1.08 13.56
C ALA A 242 -20.18 -1.37 14.01
N ARG A 243 -20.48 -1.12 15.28
CA ARG A 243 -21.84 -1.26 15.83
C ARG A 243 -22.83 -0.33 15.15
N LEU A 244 -22.48 0.96 15.03
CA LEU A 244 -23.34 1.95 14.37
C LEU A 244 -23.65 1.54 12.92
N ILE A 245 -22.65 1.10 12.15
CA ILE A 245 -22.86 0.62 10.77
C ILE A 245 -23.85 -0.54 10.73
N LEU A 246 -23.71 -1.54 11.61
CA LEU A 246 -24.61 -2.69 11.65
C LEU A 246 -26.03 -2.34 12.11
N ASP A 247 -26.17 -1.36 13.00
CA ASP A 247 -27.46 -0.98 13.57
C ASP A 247 -28.26 -0.05 12.65
N THR A 248 -27.59 0.82 11.87
CA THR A 248 -28.26 1.87 11.08
C THR A 248 -28.17 1.70 9.58
N HIS A 249 -27.30 0.83 9.08
CA HIS A 249 -27.01 0.72 7.64
C HIS A 249 -27.05 -0.73 7.14
N SER A 250 -27.13 -0.88 5.82
CA SER A 250 -27.00 -2.20 5.19
C SER A 250 -25.55 -2.72 5.31
N PRO A 251 -25.33 -4.05 5.28
CA PRO A 251 -23.98 -4.63 5.32
C PRO A 251 -23.04 -4.09 4.24
N ASP A 252 -23.58 -3.69 3.09
CA ASP A 252 -22.83 -3.19 1.93
C ASP A 252 -22.77 -1.65 1.87
N TRP A 253 -23.20 -0.94 2.92
CA TRP A 253 -23.27 0.52 2.91
C TRP A 253 -21.94 1.19 2.58
N LEU A 254 -20.83 0.71 3.15
CA LEU A 254 -19.51 1.25 2.85
C LEU A 254 -19.15 1.09 1.37
N GLN A 255 -19.52 -0.04 0.75
CA GLN A 255 -19.29 -0.33 -0.66
C GLN A 255 -20.16 0.58 -1.54
N GLN A 256 -21.41 0.83 -1.15
CA GLN A 256 -22.34 1.71 -1.86
C GLN A 256 -21.84 3.17 -1.91
N LEU A 257 -21.04 3.62 -0.93
CA LEU A 257 -20.44 4.96 -0.95
C LEU A 257 -19.47 5.17 -2.13
N ARG A 258 -18.99 4.11 -2.80
CA ARG A 258 -18.23 4.22 -4.07
C ARG A 258 -19.02 4.94 -5.16
N SER A 259 -20.34 4.75 -5.21
CA SER A 259 -21.22 5.37 -6.21
C SER A 259 -21.74 6.75 -5.78
N ALA A 260 -21.65 7.11 -4.50
CA ALA A 260 -22.10 8.40 -4.00
C ALA A 260 -21.19 9.57 -4.46
N PRO A 261 -21.69 10.81 -4.53
CA PRO A 261 -20.83 12.00 -4.67
C PRO A 261 -19.77 12.09 -3.57
N TYR A 262 -18.64 12.75 -3.85
CA TYR A 262 -17.53 12.86 -2.91
C TYR A 262 -17.94 13.51 -1.58
N GLU A 263 -18.66 14.63 -1.64
CA GLU A 263 -19.10 15.36 -0.45
C GLU A 263 -20.04 14.51 0.41
N GLU A 264 -20.98 13.81 -0.23
CA GLU A 264 -21.93 12.91 0.45
C GLU A 264 -21.23 11.74 1.11
N ALA A 265 -20.31 11.06 0.40
CA ALA A 265 -19.52 9.97 0.96
C ALA A 265 -18.68 10.44 2.17
N ARG A 266 -18.02 11.59 2.05
CA ARG A 266 -17.22 12.17 3.14
C ARG A 266 -18.08 12.50 4.35
N ASP A 267 -19.20 13.18 4.15
CA ASP A 267 -20.04 13.63 5.24
C ASP A 267 -20.77 12.45 5.92
N ALA A 268 -21.14 11.42 5.15
CA ALA A 268 -21.66 10.16 5.67
C ALA A 268 -20.64 9.44 6.57
N LEU A 269 -19.38 9.33 6.14
CA LEU A 269 -18.30 8.73 6.95
C LEU A 269 -18.06 9.48 8.26
N ARG A 270 -18.19 10.81 8.27
CA ARG A 270 -17.97 11.66 9.46
C ARG A 270 -19.03 11.50 10.54
N THR A 271 -20.13 10.81 10.27
CA THR A 271 -21.10 10.43 11.29
C THR A 271 -20.55 9.36 12.25
N LEU A 272 -19.51 8.63 11.82
CA LEU A 272 -18.92 7.54 12.58
C LEU A 272 -17.97 8.05 13.68
N PRO A 273 -18.01 7.44 14.88
CA PRO A 273 -17.07 7.75 15.96
C PRO A 273 -15.59 7.68 15.55
N GLY A 274 -14.85 8.76 15.77
CA GLY A 274 -13.43 8.82 15.46
C GLY A 274 -13.08 9.17 14.01
N VAL A 275 -14.08 9.45 13.17
CA VAL A 275 -13.88 9.84 11.76
C VAL A 275 -14.02 11.35 11.60
N GLY A 276 -12.88 12.06 11.61
CA GLY A 276 -12.81 13.47 11.21
C GLY A 276 -12.57 13.65 9.71
N LEU A 277 -12.48 14.90 9.24
CA LEU A 277 -12.25 15.23 7.81
C LEU A 277 -11.09 14.45 7.19
N LYS A 278 -9.91 14.46 7.83
CA LYS A 278 -8.73 13.75 7.34
C LYS A 278 -8.98 12.25 7.17
N VAL A 279 -9.61 11.61 8.16
CA VAL A 279 -9.90 10.16 8.10
C VAL A 279 -10.91 9.88 6.99
N ALA A 280 -11.99 10.68 6.91
CA ALA A 280 -12.99 10.55 5.86
C ALA A 280 -12.37 10.71 4.47
N ASP A 281 -11.47 11.68 4.27
CA ASP A 281 -10.79 11.89 3.00
C ASP A 281 -9.79 10.78 2.67
N CYS A 282 -9.09 10.20 3.66
CA CYS A 282 -8.27 9.01 3.44
C CYS A 282 -9.12 7.85 2.91
N VAL A 283 -10.28 7.60 3.53
CA VAL A 283 -11.21 6.53 3.11
C VAL A 283 -11.78 6.85 1.72
N CYS A 284 -12.22 8.08 1.47
CA CYS A 284 -12.71 8.52 0.16
C CYS A 284 -11.68 8.25 -0.96
N LEU A 285 -10.43 8.64 -0.73
CA LEU A 285 -9.35 8.51 -1.70
C LEU A 285 -8.92 7.05 -1.92
N MET A 286 -8.76 6.28 -0.84
CA MET A 286 -8.04 5.01 -0.87
C MET A 286 -8.95 3.78 -0.99
N CYS A 287 -10.27 3.93 -0.84
CA CYS A 287 -11.21 2.82 -0.99
C CYS A 287 -12.60 3.18 -1.55
N LEU A 288 -12.95 4.46 -1.76
CA LEU A 288 -14.28 4.84 -2.29
C LEU A 288 -14.24 5.50 -3.67
N ASP A 289 -13.14 5.34 -4.41
CA ASP A 289 -12.96 5.82 -5.78
C ASP A 289 -13.08 7.35 -5.94
N LYS A 290 -12.86 8.13 -4.85
CA LYS A 290 -12.87 9.61 -4.90
C LYS A 290 -11.46 10.12 -5.18
N LEU A 291 -11.02 9.98 -6.43
CA LEU A 291 -9.63 10.21 -6.86
C LEU A 291 -9.12 11.64 -6.61
N GLY A 292 -10.03 12.61 -6.47
CA GLY A 292 -9.74 14.01 -6.15
C GLY A 292 -9.80 14.36 -4.66
N ALA A 293 -10.10 13.40 -3.78
CA ALA A 293 -10.09 13.63 -2.33
C ALA A 293 -8.64 13.85 -1.86
N VAL A 294 -8.41 14.93 -1.09
CA VAL A 294 -7.08 15.31 -0.60
C VAL A 294 -7.13 15.31 0.94
N PRO A 295 -6.64 14.24 1.60
CA PRO A 295 -6.58 14.18 3.05
C PRO A 295 -5.54 15.20 3.57
N VAL A 296 -5.99 16.25 4.23
CA VAL A 296 -5.08 17.28 4.78
C VAL A 296 -4.79 16.95 6.23
N ASP A 297 -3.54 16.58 6.49
CA ASP A 297 -2.98 16.47 7.84
C ASP A 297 -1.93 17.55 8.08
N THR A 298 -1.18 17.42 9.17
CA THR A 298 -0.09 18.36 9.46
C THR A 298 1.02 18.33 8.41
N HIS A 299 1.33 17.17 7.81
CA HIS A 299 2.35 17.07 6.75
C HIS A 299 1.89 17.78 5.49
N VAL A 300 0.67 17.48 5.02
CA VAL A 300 0.11 18.13 3.82
C VAL A 300 -0.03 19.64 4.04
N TRP A 301 -0.39 20.08 5.25
CA TRP A 301 -0.40 21.50 5.57
C TRP A 301 1.00 22.14 5.51
N GLN A 302 2.04 21.44 6.00
CA GLN A 302 3.42 21.93 5.88
C GLN A 302 3.87 21.99 4.42
N ILE A 303 3.54 20.98 3.59
CA ILE A 303 3.83 20.99 2.14
C ILE A 303 3.18 22.20 1.47
N ALA A 304 1.88 22.42 1.71
CA ALA A 304 1.14 23.55 1.15
C ALA A 304 1.78 24.91 1.52
N LYS A 305 2.25 25.05 2.76
CA LYS A 305 2.92 26.28 3.23
C LYS A 305 4.33 26.43 2.67
N ARG A 306 5.16 25.39 2.80
CA ARG A 306 6.60 25.40 2.47
C ARG A 306 6.83 25.49 0.96
N ASP A 307 6.10 24.70 0.19
CA ASP A 307 6.40 24.46 -1.22
C ASP A 307 5.52 25.28 -2.16
N TYR A 308 4.32 25.70 -1.70
CA TYR A 308 3.34 26.42 -2.51
C TYR A 308 3.01 27.83 -2.00
N GLY A 309 3.55 28.24 -0.86
CA GLY A 309 3.24 29.54 -0.26
C GLY A 309 1.75 29.72 0.08
N CYS A 310 1.02 28.62 0.27
CA CYS A 310 -0.42 28.65 0.50
C CYS A 310 -0.70 29.42 1.80
N SER A 311 -1.41 30.54 1.67
CA SER A 311 -1.71 31.44 2.80
C SER A 311 -2.85 30.93 3.70
N SER A 312 -3.52 29.84 3.31
CA SER A 312 -4.59 29.22 4.09
C SER A 312 -4.08 28.74 5.46
N GLY A 313 -4.72 29.27 6.51
CA GLY A 313 -4.28 29.04 7.88
C GLY A 313 -3.02 29.81 8.30
N ASN A 314 -2.66 30.91 7.61
CA ASN A 314 -1.67 31.85 8.12
C ASN A 314 -2.19 32.49 9.43
N GLY A 315 -1.36 32.43 10.48
CA GLY A 315 -1.73 32.87 11.84
C GLY A 315 -2.57 31.87 12.65
N GLN A 316 -3.04 30.77 12.07
CA GLN A 316 -3.76 29.72 12.81
C GLN A 316 -2.79 28.69 13.40
N LYS A 317 -3.02 28.31 14.67
CA LYS A 317 -2.23 27.29 15.38
C LYS A 317 -2.69 25.85 15.11
N THR A 318 -3.91 25.69 14.60
CA THR A 318 -4.56 24.38 14.42
C THR A 318 -5.17 24.25 13.04
N LEU A 319 -5.24 23.01 12.54
CA LEU A 319 -5.87 22.68 11.28
C LEU A 319 -7.39 22.62 11.49
N THR A 320 -8.09 23.69 11.12
CA THR A 320 -9.56 23.77 11.20
C THR A 320 -10.22 23.18 9.94
N ASP A 321 -11.51 22.84 10.02
CA ASP A 321 -12.30 22.36 8.87
C ASP A 321 -12.22 23.31 7.67
N LYS A 322 -12.19 24.63 7.91
CA LYS A 322 -12.04 25.65 6.87
C LYS A 322 -10.67 25.53 6.18
N VAL A 323 -9.58 25.48 6.95
CA VAL A 323 -8.22 25.36 6.40
C VAL A 323 -8.04 24.04 5.64
N HIS A 324 -8.56 22.94 6.20
CA HIS A 324 -8.55 21.64 5.53
C HIS A 324 -9.24 21.72 4.16
N ARG A 325 -10.41 22.37 4.09
CA ARG A 325 -11.15 22.52 2.84
C ARG A 325 -10.40 23.39 1.83
N GLU A 326 -9.91 24.56 2.25
CA GLU A 326 -9.17 25.48 1.37
C GLU A 326 -7.91 24.84 0.78
N ILE A 327 -7.13 24.11 1.58
CA ILE A 327 -5.94 23.40 1.09
C ILE A 327 -6.33 22.27 0.13
N GLY A 328 -7.38 21.51 0.45
CA GLY A 328 -7.88 20.48 -0.45
C GLY A 328 -8.38 21.04 -1.79
N ASP A 329 -9.11 22.16 -1.76
CA ASP A 329 -9.61 22.85 -2.95
C ASP A 329 -8.47 23.42 -3.79
N PHE A 330 -7.47 24.02 -3.14
CA PHE A 330 -6.25 24.48 -3.80
C PHE A 330 -5.59 23.37 -4.63
N PHE A 331 -5.35 22.20 -4.02
CA PHE A 331 -4.73 21.07 -4.74
C PHE A 331 -5.64 20.46 -5.80
N ARG A 332 -6.97 20.43 -5.58
CA ARG A 332 -7.95 20.01 -6.61
C ARG A 332 -7.95 20.94 -7.82
N GLN A 333 -7.87 22.25 -7.60
CA GLN A 333 -7.77 23.22 -8.70
C GLN A 333 -6.45 23.09 -9.47
N LEU A 334 -5.36 22.79 -8.77
CA LEU A 334 -4.03 22.62 -9.38
C LEU A 334 -3.93 21.34 -10.23
N TRP A 335 -4.31 20.18 -9.67
CA TRP A 335 -4.06 18.86 -10.30
C TRP A 335 -5.31 18.20 -10.89
N GLY A 336 -6.48 18.80 -10.74
CA GLY A 336 -7.72 18.32 -11.35
C GLY A 336 -8.30 17.05 -10.71
N PRO A 337 -8.99 16.20 -11.49
CA PRO A 337 -9.79 15.09 -10.96
C PRO A 337 -9.01 14.02 -10.18
N TYR A 338 -7.71 13.91 -10.40
CA TYR A 338 -6.82 12.97 -9.69
C TYR A 338 -5.91 13.68 -8.68
N ALA A 339 -6.29 14.85 -8.15
CA ALA A 339 -5.48 15.58 -7.19
C ALA A 339 -5.10 14.77 -5.94
N GLY A 340 -5.95 13.84 -5.50
CA GLY A 340 -5.63 12.93 -4.41
C GLY A 340 -4.49 11.96 -4.73
N TRP A 341 -4.29 11.61 -6.00
CA TRP A 341 -3.15 10.80 -6.42
C TRP A 341 -1.89 11.65 -6.51
N ALA A 342 -1.96 12.86 -7.06
CA ALA A 342 -0.81 13.78 -7.10
C ALA A 342 -0.29 14.10 -5.68
N HIS A 343 -1.19 14.42 -4.74
CA HIS A 343 -0.79 14.72 -3.37
C HIS A 343 -0.06 13.54 -2.70
N SER A 344 -0.41 12.29 -3.05
CA SER A 344 0.19 11.10 -2.42
C SER A 344 1.66 10.93 -2.79
N VAL A 345 2.06 11.39 -3.98
CA VAL A 345 3.45 11.46 -4.41
C VAL A 345 4.23 12.43 -3.54
N LEU A 346 3.70 13.64 -3.32
CA LEU A 346 4.35 14.64 -2.47
C LEU A 346 4.41 14.20 -1.00
N PHE A 347 3.32 13.61 -0.51
CA PHE A 347 3.27 13.05 0.84
C PHE A 347 4.34 11.96 1.01
N CYS A 348 4.43 11.01 0.06
CA CYS A 348 5.47 9.99 0.03
C CYS A 348 6.87 10.62 0.09
N ALA A 349 7.10 11.67 -0.70
CA ALA A 349 8.37 12.39 -0.75
C ALA A 349 8.72 13.15 0.53
N ASP A 350 7.76 13.52 1.37
CA ASP A 350 7.99 14.21 2.64
C ASP A 350 8.32 13.24 3.80
N LEU A 351 7.98 11.95 3.66
CA LEU A 351 8.24 10.95 4.70
C LEU A 351 9.74 10.79 4.95
N LYS A 352 10.13 10.87 6.24
CA LYS A 352 11.52 10.68 6.70
C LYS A 352 12.18 9.42 6.16
N LYS A 353 11.40 8.34 5.99
CA LYS A 353 11.86 7.05 5.44
C LYS A 353 12.50 7.18 4.06
N PHE A 354 12.06 8.13 3.24
CA PHE A 354 12.47 8.26 1.85
C PHE A 354 13.33 9.50 1.56
N GLN A 355 13.73 10.26 2.58
CA GLN A 355 14.55 11.47 2.41
C GLN A 355 15.91 11.16 1.77
N ASN A 356 16.50 10.00 2.07
CA ASN A 356 17.76 9.55 1.46
C ASN A 356 17.71 9.47 -0.08
N LEU A 357 16.52 9.26 -0.68
CA LEU A 357 16.37 9.23 -2.14
C LEU A 357 16.59 10.62 -2.75
N LYS A 358 16.23 11.69 -2.04
CA LYS A 358 16.48 13.07 -2.46
C LYS A 358 17.98 13.38 -2.37
N GLU A 359 18.60 13.03 -1.24
CA GLU A 359 20.03 13.25 -0.99
C GLU A 359 20.93 12.56 -2.03
N GLN A 360 20.62 11.30 -2.39
CA GLN A 360 21.41 10.57 -3.39
C GLN A 360 21.34 11.20 -4.79
N VAL A 361 20.22 11.84 -5.14
CA VAL A 361 20.05 12.53 -6.42
C VAL A 361 20.78 13.87 -6.40
N ASP A 362 20.72 14.61 -5.29
CA ASP A 362 21.45 15.88 -5.15
C ASP A 362 22.96 15.67 -5.22
N VAL A 363 23.49 14.64 -4.55
CA VAL A 363 24.91 14.26 -4.67
C VAL A 363 25.27 13.90 -6.11
N LYS A 364 24.43 13.14 -6.82
CA LYS A 364 24.67 12.82 -8.25
C LYS A 364 24.64 14.07 -9.13
N LYS A 365 23.72 15.01 -8.88
CA LYS A 365 23.64 16.28 -9.62
C LYS A 365 24.85 17.18 -9.35
N GLU A 366 25.33 17.23 -8.11
CA GLU A 366 26.54 17.97 -7.74
C GLU A 366 27.80 17.37 -8.37
N TRP A 367 27.93 16.04 -8.37
CA TRP A 367 29.02 15.34 -9.06
C TRP A 367 29.02 15.65 -10.57
N ILE A 368 27.88 15.52 -11.25
CA ILE A 368 27.75 15.83 -12.69
C ILE A 368 28.05 17.31 -12.97
N LYS A 369 27.60 18.24 -12.12
CA LYS A 369 27.95 19.66 -12.24
C LYS A 369 29.45 19.90 -12.05
N SER A 370 30.09 19.24 -11.08
CA SER A 370 31.53 19.37 -10.84
C SER A 370 32.39 18.79 -11.97
N GLU A 371 31.88 17.80 -12.72
CA GLU A 371 32.54 17.28 -13.92
C GLU A 371 32.30 18.18 -15.15
N GLY A 372 31.12 18.79 -15.27
CA GLY A 372 30.80 19.76 -16.33
C GLY A 372 31.57 21.09 -16.24
N ASP A 373 31.93 21.52 -15.02
CA ASP A 373 32.77 22.71 -14.81
C ASP A 373 34.29 22.43 -15.03
N GLN A 374 34.70 21.18 -15.24
CA GLN A 374 36.10 20.81 -15.49
C GLN A 374 36.49 20.68 -16.97
N GLU A 375 35.56 20.78 -17.93
CA GLU A 375 35.90 20.82 -19.37
C GLU A 375 36.42 22.19 -19.87
N GLY A 376 36.58 23.16 -18.95
CA GLY A 376 37.08 24.50 -19.24
C GLY A 376 38.43 24.86 -18.62
N LYS A 377 39.39 23.93 -18.44
CA LYS A 377 40.81 24.26 -18.19
C LYS A 377 41.75 23.04 -18.30
N SER A 378 42.46 22.96 -19.42
CA SER A 378 43.63 22.09 -19.58
C SER A 378 44.80 22.55 -18.69
N SER A 379 45.27 21.68 -17.78
CA SER A 379 46.60 21.05 -17.91
C SER A 379 47.18 20.51 -16.58
N SER A 380 47.53 19.22 -16.62
CA SER A 380 48.63 18.56 -15.90
C SER A 380 48.59 18.36 -14.36
N LYS A 381 48.82 17.08 -13.99
CA LYS A 381 49.29 16.53 -12.69
C LYS A 381 48.26 16.40 -11.54
N LYS A 382 47.66 15.20 -11.41
CA LYS A 382 48.12 14.14 -10.49
C LYS A 382 47.19 12.92 -10.54
N LYS A 383 47.69 11.84 -11.17
CA LYS A 383 47.32 10.46 -10.80
C LYS A 383 47.80 10.20 -9.38
N LYS A 384 46.89 9.97 -8.44
CA LYS A 384 47.00 9.08 -7.25
C LYS A 384 45.88 9.41 -6.26
N ASN A 385 44.80 8.62 -6.32
CA ASN A 385 44.04 8.10 -5.16
C ASN A 385 42.77 7.39 -5.65
N ILE A 386 42.96 6.25 -6.32
CA ILE A 386 41.91 5.25 -6.53
C ILE A 386 42.46 3.97 -5.93
N THR A 387 42.22 3.78 -4.63
CA THR A 387 42.25 2.51 -3.86
C THR A 387 42.17 2.85 -2.38
N LYS A 388 40.98 3.22 -1.87
CA LYS A 388 40.73 3.21 -0.41
C LYS A 388 39.26 3.22 0.04
N VAL A 389 38.33 2.69 -0.77
CA VAL A 389 36.91 2.57 -0.35
C VAL A 389 36.41 1.11 -0.35
N GLU A 390 37.07 0.17 -1.01
CA GLU A 390 36.61 -1.24 -1.04
C GLU A 390 37.19 -2.16 0.07
N SER A 391 38.09 -1.67 0.93
CA SER A 391 38.75 -2.52 1.95
C SER A 391 38.12 -2.45 3.34
N ALA A 392 37.12 -1.59 3.57
CA ALA A 392 36.57 -1.35 4.91
C ALA A 392 35.32 -2.19 5.28
N LYS A 393 34.80 -3.02 4.36
CA LYS A 393 33.60 -3.86 4.59
C LYS A 393 33.87 -5.34 4.85
N LYS A 394 35.14 -5.79 4.93
CA LYS A 394 35.48 -7.22 5.07
C LYS A 394 36.22 -7.63 6.36
N MET A 395 36.24 -6.80 7.40
CA MET A 395 36.78 -7.18 8.73
C MET A 395 35.88 -6.67 9.88
N LYS A 396 34.68 -7.23 10.00
CA LYS A 396 33.93 -7.27 11.28
C LYS A 396 33.03 -8.51 11.31
N LEU A 397 33.64 -9.69 11.28
CA LEU A 397 33.08 -10.89 11.89
C LEU A 397 34.24 -11.85 12.14
N GLU A 398 34.19 -12.57 13.26
CA GLU A 398 35.20 -13.50 13.81
C GLU A 398 36.27 -12.90 14.74
N LYS A 399 36.04 -12.95 16.07
CA LYS A 399 36.55 -14.05 16.92
C LYS A 399 36.15 -13.88 18.40
N PRO A 400 36.18 -14.98 19.19
CA PRO A 400 35.42 -15.15 20.43
C PRO A 400 36.19 -14.66 21.66
N ARG A 401 35.47 -14.30 22.73
CA ARG A 401 36.06 -14.16 24.06
C ARG A 401 35.46 -15.20 25.00
N GLY A 402 36.23 -16.25 25.24
CA GLY A 402 36.14 -17.04 26.45
C GLY A 402 37.49 -17.04 27.16
N ARG A 403 37.52 -16.66 28.44
CA ARG A 403 38.16 -17.46 29.50
C ARG A 403 37.87 -16.92 30.92
N ASN A 404 37.14 -17.77 31.64
CA ASN A 404 37.27 -18.20 33.04
C ASN A 404 37.85 -17.30 34.15
N ARG A 405 36.99 -17.17 35.18
CA ARG A 405 37.14 -17.51 36.61
C ARG A 405 38.30 -16.90 37.41
N THR A 406 37.90 -16.18 38.46
CA THR A 406 38.42 -16.44 39.82
C THR A 406 37.29 -16.30 40.84
N VAL A 407 37.21 -17.31 41.71
CA VAL A 407 36.38 -17.42 42.91
C VAL A 407 36.98 -16.52 44.01
N LYS A 408 36.13 -15.89 44.83
CA LYS A 408 36.37 -15.69 46.27
C LYS A 408 35.06 -15.40 47.01
N GLU A 409 34.90 -16.14 48.10
CA GLU A 409 33.86 -16.10 49.13
C GLU A 409 34.01 -14.89 50.07
N GLU A 410 33.11 -14.84 51.05
CA GLU A 410 32.97 -13.94 52.22
C GLU A 410 32.06 -12.73 51.93
N GLY A 411 31.01 -12.39 52.68
CA GLY A 411 30.56 -12.79 54.02
C GLY A 411 29.84 -11.58 54.63
N GLU A 412 28.77 -11.85 55.40
CA GLU A 412 27.82 -10.92 56.08
C GLU A 412 26.64 -10.35 55.29
#